data_AF-A0A849L3R8-F1
#
_entry.id   AF-A0A849L3R8-F1
#
_cell.length_a   1.000
_cell.length_b   1.000
_cell.length_c   1.000
_cell.angle_alpha   90.00
_cell.angle_beta   90.00
_cell.angle_gamma   90.00
#
_symmetry.space_group_name_H-M   'P 1'
#
loop_
_entity.id
_entity.type
_entity.pdbx_description
1 polymer ?
#
loop_
_entity_poly.entity_id
_entity_poly.type
_entity_poly.pdbx_seq_one_letter_code
_entity_poly.pdbx_strand_id
1 'polypeptide(L)'
;MDDKDFEIAKSMNEKLVETSNGLLKSMLLVHCGALVVMIGFISSIITSGQLELSGALESLTHPLIWFCMGILVTLGSMGLAYLTNFALVGDLFSRGAGLDKHSGRWHTMYLVMYISALIGSCASLGIFLGGVLDVRSSILALAAFQHSAP
;
A
#
# COMPACT_ATOMS: atom_id res chain seq x y z
N MET A 1 23.52 21.03 20.87
CA MET A 1 22.31 20.18 20.84
C MET A 1 22.39 19.38 22.12
N ASP A 2 21.44 19.62 23.04
CA ASP A 2 21.45 19.00 24.36
C ASP A 2 21.16 17.50 24.20
N ASP A 3 21.72 16.64 25.05
CA ASP A 3 21.47 15.18 25.00
C ASP A 3 19.96 14.85 25.08
N LYS A 4 19.19 15.71 25.76
CA LYS A 4 17.73 15.64 25.84
C LYS A 4 17.05 15.85 24.49
N ASP A 5 17.52 16.79 23.67
CA ASP A 5 16.95 17.04 22.34
C ASP A 5 17.17 15.83 21.42
N PHE A 6 18.35 15.21 21.53
CA PHE A 6 18.68 14.00 20.79
C PHE A 6 17.83 12.80 21.23
N GLU A 7 17.63 12.61 22.53
CA GLU A 7 16.81 11.52 23.07
C GLU A 7 15.32 11.68 22.70
N ILE A 8 14.80 12.91 22.74
CA ILE A 8 13.45 13.22 22.28
C ILE A 8 13.31 12.90 20.78
N ALA A 9 14.22 13.39 19.94
CA ALA A 9 14.20 13.15 18.50
C ALA A 9 14.27 11.65 18.17
N LYS A 10 15.11 10.90 18.88
CA LYS A 10 15.23 9.44 18.73
C LYS A 10 13.92 8.74 19.08
N SER A 11 13.33 9.04 20.25
CA SER A 11 12.07 8.40 20.68
C SER A 11 10.90 8.73 19.75
N MET A 12 10.85 9.97 19.23
CA MET A 12 9.84 10.39 18.26
C MET A 12 9.98 9.59 16.96
N ASN A 13 11.20 9.44 16.46
CA ASN A 13 11.44 8.70 15.23
C ASN A 13 11.09 7.20 15.38
N GLU A 14 11.44 6.57 16.49
CA GLU A 14 11.07 5.17 16.78
C GLU A 14 9.54 4.96 16.77
N LYS A 15 8.80 5.84 17.46
CA LYS A 15 7.33 5.80 17.48
C LYS A 15 6.71 6.07 16.10
N LEU A 16 7.26 7.01 15.34
CA LEU A 16 6.81 7.31 13.98
C LEU A 16 6.97 6.10 13.06
N VAL A 17 8.10 5.40 13.16
CA VAL A 17 8.39 4.19 12.39
C VAL A 17 7.43 3.07 12.75
N GLU A 18 7.21 2.83 14.04
CA GLU A 18 6.28 1.80 14.51
C GLU A 18 4.85 2.07 14.02
N THR A 19 4.40 3.31 14.16
CA THR A 19 3.07 3.75 13.70
C THR A 19 2.93 3.59 12.17
N SER A 20 3.96 3.99 11.42
CA SER A 20 3.96 3.88 9.95
C SER A 20 3.91 2.42 9.48
N ASN A 21 4.65 1.53 10.14
CA ASN A 21 4.59 0.09 9.87
C ASN A 21 3.22 -0.50 10.22
N GLY A 22 2.60 -0.06 11.32
CA GLY A 22 1.24 -0.44 11.67
C GLY A 22 0.26 -0.04 10.58
N LEU A 23 0.31 1.21 10.13
CA LEU A 23 -0.54 1.74 9.07
C LEU A 23 -0.39 0.99 7.75
N LEU A 24 0.86 0.73 7.31
CA LEU A 24 1.13 -0.03 6.08
C LEU A 24 0.60 -1.47 6.14
N LYS A 25 0.74 -2.14 7.29
CA LYS A 25 0.18 -3.49 7.51
C LYS A 25 -1.35 -3.47 7.47
N SER A 26 -1.98 -2.51 8.13
CA SER A 26 -3.43 -2.35 8.09
C SER A 26 -3.92 -2.11 6.66
N MET A 27 -3.20 -1.28 5.90
CA MET A 27 -3.52 -1.01 4.50
C MET A 27 -3.43 -2.27 3.64
N LEU A 28 -2.35 -3.04 3.79
CA LEU A 28 -2.18 -4.33 3.11
C LEU A 28 -3.34 -5.29 3.42
N LEU A 29 -3.76 -5.38 4.69
CA LEU A 29 -4.91 -6.20 5.09
C LEU A 29 -6.21 -5.74 4.44
N VAL A 30 -6.43 -4.43 4.31
CA VAL A 30 -7.61 -3.88 3.63
C VAL A 30 -7.63 -4.28 2.17
N HIS A 31 -6.50 -4.17 1.45
CA HIS A 31 -6.42 -4.60 0.06
C HIS A 31 -6.65 -6.11 -0.10
N CYS A 32 -6.00 -6.94 0.71
CA CYS A 32 -6.17 -8.39 0.67
C CYS A 32 -7.60 -8.80 1.03
N GLY A 33 -8.21 -8.16 2.03
CA GLY A 33 -9.59 -8.41 2.43
C GLY A 33 -10.58 -8.10 1.31
N ALA A 34 -10.45 -6.92 0.68
CA ALA A 34 -11.26 -6.55 -0.47
C ALA A 34 -11.11 -7.53 -1.64
N LEU A 35 -9.89 -7.95 -1.93
CA LEU A 35 -9.60 -8.92 -2.99
C LEU A 35 -10.27 -10.28 -2.72
N VAL A 36 -10.17 -10.81 -1.50
CA VAL A 36 -10.80 -12.08 -1.11
C VAL A 36 -12.33 -12.00 -1.22
N VAL A 37 -12.93 -10.89 -0.79
CA VAL A 37 -14.38 -10.67 -0.92
C VAL A 37 -14.80 -10.66 -2.38
N MET A 38 -14.06 -9.97 -3.25
CA MET A 38 -14.35 -9.92 -4.68
C MET A 38 -14.23 -11.30 -5.36
N ILE A 39 -13.19 -12.06 -5.03
CA ILE A 39 -13.03 -13.43 -5.54
C ILE A 39 -14.19 -14.32 -5.08
N GLY A 40 -14.59 -14.20 -3.81
CA GLY A 40 -15.75 -14.91 -3.28
C GLY A 40 -17.04 -14.56 -4.03
N PHE A 41 -17.27 -13.28 -4.31
CA PHE A 41 -18.41 -12.81 -5.09
C PHE A 41 -18.41 -13.37 -6.52
N ILE A 42 -17.27 -13.31 -7.22
CA ILE A 42 -17.10 -13.88 -8.57
C ILE A 42 -17.37 -15.39 -8.56
N SER A 43 -16.83 -16.11 -7.59
CA SER A 43 -17.08 -17.54 -7.41
C SER A 43 -18.56 -17.86 -7.23
N SER A 44 -19.27 -17.05 -6.44
CA SER A 44 -20.73 -17.19 -6.24
C SER A 44 -21.51 -17.03 -7.55
N ILE A 45 -21.12 -16.08 -8.42
CA ILE A 45 -21.77 -15.89 -9.74
C ILE A 45 -21.54 -17.10 -10.64
N ILE A 46 -20.30 -17.59 -10.71
CA ILE A 46 -19.92 -18.76 -11.54
C ILE A 46 -20.71 -20.00 -11.12
N THR A 47 -20.77 -20.28 -9.82
CA THR A 47 -21.48 -21.45 -9.28
C THR A 47 -23.00 -21.38 -9.45
N SER A 48 -23.57 -20.18 -9.62
CA SER A 48 -25.01 -19.98 -9.85
C SER A 48 -25.44 -20.32 -11.29
N GLY A 49 -24.53 -20.78 -12.15
CA GLY A 49 -24.85 -21.20 -13.52
C GLY A 49 -25.15 -20.04 -14.47
N GLN A 50 -24.88 -18.80 -14.06
CA GLN A 50 -25.05 -17.59 -14.86
C GLN A 50 -23.91 -17.42 -15.89
N LEU A 51 -23.56 -18.49 -16.60
CA LEU A 51 -22.43 -18.57 -17.54
C LEU A 51 -22.58 -17.67 -18.78
N GLU A 52 -23.79 -17.20 -19.09
CA GLU A 52 -24.04 -16.23 -20.16
C GLU A 52 -23.49 -14.82 -19.86
N LEU A 53 -23.04 -14.57 -18.62
CA LEU A 53 -22.45 -13.31 -18.18
C LEU A 53 -20.94 -13.20 -18.42
N SER A 54 -20.42 -13.77 -19.50
CA SER A 54 -18.98 -13.67 -19.83
C SER A 54 -18.47 -12.21 -19.86
N GLY A 55 -19.27 -11.29 -20.41
CA GLY A 55 -18.94 -9.86 -20.42
C GLY A 55 -19.01 -9.17 -19.05
N ALA A 56 -19.84 -9.67 -18.13
CA ALA A 56 -19.90 -9.12 -16.78
C ALA A 56 -18.81 -9.70 -15.86
N LEU A 57 -18.39 -10.94 -16.10
CA LEU A 57 -17.19 -11.50 -15.46
C LEU A 57 -15.95 -10.70 -15.86
N GLU A 58 -15.81 -10.36 -17.15
CA GLU A 58 -14.73 -9.50 -17.63
C GLU A 58 -14.71 -8.16 -16.89
N SER A 59 -15.89 -7.53 -16.72
CA SER A 59 -16.03 -6.27 -15.99
C SER A 59 -15.61 -6.36 -14.51
N LEU A 60 -15.68 -7.56 -13.90
CA LEU A 60 -15.26 -7.79 -12.51
C LEU A 60 -13.76 -8.08 -12.36
N THR A 61 -13.05 -8.38 -13.46
CA THR A 61 -11.58 -8.60 -13.42
C THR A 61 -10.78 -7.32 -13.30
N HIS A 62 -11.29 -6.19 -13.80
CA HIS A 62 -10.59 -4.92 -13.77
C HIS A 62 -10.38 -4.36 -12.34
N PRO A 63 -11.38 -4.42 -11.42
CA PRO A 63 -11.16 -4.06 -10.03
C PRO A 63 -10.16 -4.98 -9.29
N LEU A 64 -10.09 -6.26 -9.68
CA LEU A 64 -9.11 -7.21 -9.14
C LEU A 64 -7.68 -6.73 -9.41
N ILE A 65 -7.42 -6.23 -10.62
CA ILE A 65 -6.11 -5.69 -11.01
C ILE A 65 -5.77 -4.48 -10.15
N TRP A 66 -6.72 -3.56 -9.91
CA TRP A 66 -6.49 -2.41 -9.03
C TRP A 66 -6.08 -2.84 -7.62
N PHE A 67 -6.78 -3.81 -7.02
CA PHE A 67 -6.42 -4.29 -5.69
C PHE A 67 -5.04 -4.97 -5.66
N CYS A 68 -4.71 -5.79 -6.65
CA CYS A 68 -3.39 -6.39 -6.80
C CYS A 68 -2.28 -5.33 -6.95
N MET A 69 -2.50 -4.28 -7.74
CA MET A 69 -1.55 -3.18 -7.89
C MET A 69 -1.37 -2.42 -6.57
N GLY A 70 -2.46 -2.20 -5.82
CA GLY A 70 -2.41 -1.59 -4.48
C GLY A 70 -1.58 -2.41 -3.49
N ILE A 71 -1.71 -3.74 -3.53
CA ILE A 71 -0.88 -4.66 -2.74
C ILE A 71 0.60 -4.50 -3.08
N LEU A 72 0.95 -4.52 -4.38
CA LEU A 72 2.34 -4.37 -4.82
C LEU A 72 2.95 -3.03 -4.41
N VAL A 73 2.20 -1.94 -4.56
CA VAL A 73 2.64 -0.60 -4.15
C VAL A 73 2.81 -0.52 -2.64
N THR A 74 1.89 -1.10 -1.86
CA THR A 74 1.99 -1.15 -0.39
C THR A 74 3.22 -1.94 0.05
N LEU A 75 3.47 -3.11 -0.53
CA LEU A 75 4.64 -3.93 -0.24
C LEU A 75 5.95 -3.21 -0.61
N GLY A 76 5.99 -2.55 -1.77
CA GLY A 76 7.13 -1.73 -2.17
C GLY A 76 7.39 -0.58 -1.19
N SER A 77 6.34 0.12 -0.77
CA SER A 77 6.42 1.19 0.22
C SER A 77 6.90 0.69 1.58
N MET A 78 6.46 -0.50 1.99
CA MET A 78 6.92 -1.16 3.21
C MET A 78 8.40 -1.55 3.13
N GLY A 79 8.85 -2.08 1.98
CA GLY A 79 10.27 -2.34 1.73
C GLY A 79 11.13 -1.07 1.81
N LEU A 80 10.66 0.03 1.22
CA LEU A 80 11.34 1.33 1.29
C LEU A 80 11.37 1.89 2.72
N ALA A 81 10.30 1.71 3.49
CA ALA A 81 10.27 2.10 4.90
C ALA A 81 11.28 1.30 5.75
N TYR A 82 11.46 0.00 5.48
CA TYR A 82 12.51 -0.79 6.12
C TYR A 82 13.91 -0.34 5.73
N LEU A 83 14.15 -0.05 4.44
CA LEU A 83 15.44 0.47 3.97
C LEU A 83 15.76 1.85 4.56
N THR A 84 14.75 2.69 4.77
CA THR A 84 14.88 3.99 5.46
C THR A 84 15.40 3.80 6.88
N ASN A 85 14.85 2.83 7.62
CA ASN A 85 15.33 2.49 8.96
C ASN A 85 16.77 1.98 8.95
N PHE A 86 17.13 1.15 7.98
CA PHE A 86 18.49 0.67 7.82
C PHE A 86 19.48 1.82 7.55
N ALA A 87 19.12 2.75 6.66
CA ALA A 87 19.93 3.92 6.35
C ALA A 87 20.11 4.85 7.56
N LEU A 88 19.06 5.01 8.38
CA LEU A 88 19.12 5.80 9.60
C LEU A 88 20.07 5.19 10.65
N VAL A 89 20.00 3.87 10.85
CA VAL A 89 20.92 3.17 11.75
C VAL A 89 22.36 3.31 11.24
N GLY A 90 22.58 3.18 9.93
CA GLY A 90 23.88 3.40 9.30
C GLY A 90 24.43 4.83 9.51
N ASP A 91 23.59 5.86 9.40
CA ASP A 91 23.96 7.26 9.66
C ASP A 91 24.36 7.46 11.14
N LEU A 92 23.58 6.91 12.07
CA LEU A 92 23.86 7.00 13.51
C LEU A 92 25.19 6.33 13.88
N PHE A 93 25.47 5.14 13.34
CA PHE A 93 26.76 4.48 13.54
C PHE A 93 27.93 5.27 12.93
N SER A 94 27.73 5.87 11.75
CA SER A 94 28.76 6.66 11.07
C SER A 94 29.13 7.93 11.84
N ARG A 95 28.13 8.59 12.44
CA ARG A 95 28.32 9.76 13.32
C ARG A 95 28.99 9.37 14.64
N GLY A 96 28.58 8.25 15.25
CA GLY A 96 29.19 7.75 16.48
C GLY A 96 30.66 7.34 16.32
N ALA A 97 31.07 6.93 15.11
CA ALA A 97 32.45 6.59 14.78
C ALA A 97 33.32 7.79 14.38
N GLY A 98 32.79 9.02 14.37
CA GLY A 98 33.54 10.22 13.93
C GLY A 98 33.86 10.25 12.43
N LEU A 99 33.15 9.48 11.61
CA LEU A 99 33.35 9.37 10.15
C LEU A 99 32.49 10.41 9.40
N ASP A 100 32.59 11.68 9.81
CA ASP A 100 31.71 12.78 9.38
C ASP A 100 31.69 13.03 7.86
N LYS A 101 32.74 12.61 7.14
CA LYS A 101 32.86 12.79 5.68
C LYS A 101 31.83 12.02 4.84
N HIS A 102 31.13 11.02 5.39
CA HIS A 102 30.11 10.24 4.65
C HIS A 102 28.65 10.56 5.05
N SER A 103 28.42 11.46 6.00
CA SER A 103 27.09 11.77 6.56
C SER A 103 26.08 12.30 5.52
N GLY A 104 26.52 13.08 4.53
CA GLY A 104 25.62 13.68 3.53
C GLY A 104 24.93 12.68 2.59
N ARG A 105 25.59 11.55 2.27
CA ARG A 105 25.03 10.53 1.37
C ARG A 105 23.95 9.70 2.06
N TRP A 106 24.18 9.31 3.32
CA TRP A 106 23.20 8.58 4.12
C TRP A 106 21.97 9.42 4.41
N HIS A 107 22.14 10.72 4.70
CA HIS A 107 21.04 11.64 4.90
C HIS A 107 20.18 11.83 3.64
N THR A 108 20.81 12.01 2.48
CA THR A 108 20.09 12.10 1.19
C THR A 108 19.35 10.80 0.89
N MET A 109 19.98 9.65 1.10
CA MET A 109 19.36 8.34 0.87
C MET A 109 18.15 8.10 1.78
N TYR A 110 18.28 8.43 3.07
CA TYR A 110 17.18 8.41 4.03
C TYR A 110 16.00 9.26 3.55
N LEU A 111 16.26 10.50 3.14
CA LEU A 111 15.21 11.42 2.73
C LEU A 111 14.50 10.96 1.45
N VAL A 112 15.24 10.46 0.47
CA VAL A 112 14.66 9.91 -0.77
C VAL A 112 13.82 8.66 -0.50
N MET A 113 14.31 7.73 0.34
CA MET A 113 13.57 6.51 0.69
C MET A 113 12.31 6.83 1.49
N TYR A 114 12.38 7.80 2.41
CA TYR A 114 11.24 8.23 3.20
C TYR A 114 10.15 8.89 2.33
N ILE A 115 10.54 9.84 1.47
CA ILE A 115 9.59 10.53 0.58
C ILE A 115 8.95 9.54 -0.40
N SER A 116 9.75 8.62 -0.97
CA SER A 116 9.21 7.61 -1.88
C SER A 116 8.25 6.63 -1.19
N ALA A 117 8.54 6.22 0.05
CA ALA A 117 7.61 5.41 0.85
C ALA A 117 6.31 6.17 1.15
N LEU A 118 6.38 7.47 1.47
CA LEU A 118 5.20 8.30 1.72
C LEU A 118 4.34 8.45 0.46
N ILE A 119 4.95 8.79 -0.67
CA ILE A 119 4.27 8.91 -1.97
C ILE A 119 3.64 7.56 -2.36
N GLY A 120 4.38 6.46 -2.20
CA GLY A 120 3.87 5.11 -2.48
C GLY A 120 2.66 4.76 -1.60
N SER A 121 2.70 5.11 -0.32
CA SER A 121 1.57 4.90 0.60
C SER A 121 0.33 5.70 0.16
N CYS A 122 0.50 6.97 -0.20
CA CYS A 122 -0.60 7.79 -0.72
C CYS A 122 -1.12 7.26 -2.07
N ALA A 123 -0.24 6.83 -2.96
CA ALA A 123 -0.60 6.27 -4.26
C ALA A 123 -1.38 4.96 -4.09
N SER A 124 -0.98 4.09 -3.16
CA SER A 124 -1.71 2.86 -2.84
C SER A 124 -3.13 3.16 -2.38
N LEU A 125 -3.34 4.23 -1.60
CA LEU A 125 -4.67 4.63 -1.13
C LEU A 125 -5.51 5.12 -2.30
N GLY A 126 -4.92 5.90 -3.20
CA GLY A 126 -5.57 6.33 -4.43
C GLY A 126 -5.98 5.14 -5.31
N ILE A 127 -5.10 4.15 -5.47
CA ILE A 127 -5.37 2.89 -6.18
C ILE A 127 -6.51 2.12 -5.53
N PHE A 128 -6.55 2.04 -4.20
CA PHE A 128 -7.64 1.41 -3.48
C PHE A 128 -8.99 2.07 -3.79
N LEU A 129 -9.05 3.41 -3.68
CA LEU A 129 -10.26 4.17 -3.96
C LEU A 129 -10.70 4.02 -5.42
N GLY A 130 -9.74 4.02 -6.36
CA GLY A 130 -9.99 3.72 -7.77
C GLY A 130 -10.62 2.34 -7.96
N GLY A 131 -10.06 1.31 -7.32
CA GLY A 131 -10.62 -0.04 -7.33
C GLY A 131 -12.05 -0.10 -6.77
N VAL A 132 -12.33 0.59 -5.67
CA VAL A 132 -13.69 0.65 -5.09
C VAL A 132 -14.70 1.30 -6.04
N LEU A 133 -14.31 2.40 -6.69
CA LEU A 133 -15.16 3.06 -7.69
C LEU A 133 -15.42 2.14 -8.88
N ASP A 134 -14.40 1.39 -9.29
CA ASP A 134 -14.49 0.45 -10.40
C ASP A 134 -15.39 -0.75 -10.08
N VAL A 135 -15.30 -1.30 -8.86
CA VAL A 135 -16.26 -2.32 -8.35
C VAL A 135 -17.69 -1.81 -8.47
N ARG A 136 -17.94 -0.56 -8.07
CA ARG A 136 -19.28 0.04 -8.15
C ARG A 136 -19.77 0.10 -9.60
N SER A 137 -18.93 0.52 -10.56
CA SER A 137 -19.33 0.52 -11.97
C SER A 137 -19.62 -0.88 -12.49
N SER A 138 -18.80 -1.88 -12.13
CA SER A 138 -19.01 -3.27 -12.56
C SER A 138 -20.30 -3.86 -12.01
N ILE A 139 -20.65 -3.56 -10.75
CA ILE A 139 -21.92 -3.98 -10.15
C ILE A 139 -23.11 -3.31 -10.84
N LEU A 140 -23.02 -2.02 -11.15
CA LEU A 140 -24.10 -1.31 -11.86
C LEU A 140 -24.28 -1.86 -13.28
N ALA A 141 -23.18 -2.17 -13.98
CA ALA A 141 -23.23 -2.83 -15.28
C ALA A 141 -23.89 -4.21 -15.19
N LEU A 142 -23.52 -5.01 -14.18
CA LEU A 142 -24.11 -6.32 -13.91
C LEU A 142 -25.62 -6.25 -13.66
N ALA A 143 -26.07 -5.29 -12.84
CA ALA A 143 -27.49 -5.09 -12.55
C ALA A 143 -28.28 -4.68 -13.80
N ALA A 144 -27.69 -3.84 -14.67
CA ALA A 144 -28.32 -3.47 -15.94
C ALA A 144 -28.52 -4.68 -16.87
N PHE A 145 -27.52 -5.57 -16.96
CA PHE A 145 -27.62 -6.80 -17.77
C PHE A 145 -28.78 -7.70 -17.31
N GLN A 146 -28.98 -7.86 -16.00
CA GLN A 146 -30.07 -8.69 -15.46
C GLN A 146 -31.47 -8.17 -15.81
N HIS A 147 -31.66 -6.84 -15.96
CA HIS A 147 -32.95 -6.26 -16.33
C HIS A 147 -33.24 -6.32 -17.83
N SER A 148 -32.24 -6.55 -18.68
CA SER A 148 -32.38 -6.62 -20.14
C SER A 148 -32.49 -8.05 -20.70
N ALA A 149 -32.34 -9.08 -19.87
CA ALA A 149 -32.56 -10.47 -20.28
C ALA A 149 -34.08 -10.75 -20.37
N PRO A 150 -34.61 -11.20 -21.53
CA PRO A 150 -36.03 -11.47 -21.75
C PRO A 150 -36.56 -12.69 -20.99
#